data_AF-A0A3P1B3H8-F1
#
_entry.id   AF-A0A3P1B3H8-F1
#
_cell.length_a   1.000
_cell.length_b   1.000
_cell.length_c   1.000
_cell.angle_alpha   90.00
_cell.angle_beta   90.00
_cell.angle_gamma   90.00
#
_symmetry.space_group_name_H-M   'P 1'
#
loop_
_entity.id
_entity.type
_entity.pdbx_description
1 polymer ?
#
loop_
_entity_poly.entity_id
_entity_poly.type
_entity_poly.pdbx_seq_one_letter_code
_entity_poly.pdbx_strand_id
1 'polypeptide(L)'
;MAKSDNIFNIRGRLGDLIFCQRNGKTYVKRYSGGFTKAATQNHPNIKVGQERFAQVSKYVKSLKQQLQPYMWRQKDGTFHNQLMAIFLQLAKNETEKTFNELVQELDSYSNLTNKSLNKNSKIAPSGLFYDVKTNQLNLGIIPYELSVKYKGLFLEVATGWYGVTDGEISLTEPNIQYVKLDDQTKNKDFVVDFAPADDNNIRLPFVGLAVVYTDDKGSESPHPVHTVMACFVVMRNV
;
A
#
# COMPACT_ATOMS: atom_id res chain seq x y z
N MET A 1 56.73 31.53 -40.83
CA MET A 1 56.41 30.47 -39.86
C MET A 1 55.14 30.89 -39.12
N ALA A 2 54.00 30.27 -39.40
CA ALA A 2 52.74 30.63 -38.75
C ALA A 2 52.72 30.12 -37.30
N LYS A 3 52.43 31.00 -36.33
CA LYS A 3 52.10 30.60 -34.96
C LYS A 3 50.60 30.40 -34.88
N SER A 4 50.15 29.19 -34.55
CA SER A 4 48.75 28.94 -34.18
C SER A 4 48.60 29.08 -32.67
N ASP A 5 47.81 30.05 -32.21
CA ASP A 5 47.35 30.09 -30.83
C ASP A 5 46.15 29.14 -30.71
N ASN A 6 46.36 27.98 -30.06
CA ASN A 6 45.29 27.02 -29.82
C ASN A 6 44.50 27.41 -28.57
N ILE A 7 43.24 27.82 -28.75
CA ILE A 7 42.32 28.12 -27.64
C ILE A 7 41.63 26.83 -27.22
N PHE A 8 41.87 26.38 -25.98
CA PHE A 8 41.18 25.25 -25.38
C PHE A 8 40.10 25.74 -24.40
N ASN A 9 38.84 25.40 -24.66
CA ASN A 9 37.74 25.73 -23.77
C ASN A 9 37.58 24.65 -22.70
N ILE A 10 37.94 24.97 -21.46
CA ILE A 10 37.79 24.07 -20.31
C ILE A 10 36.56 24.50 -19.50
N ARG A 11 35.57 23.60 -19.39
CA ARG A 11 34.43 23.70 -18.45
C ARG A 11 34.45 22.50 -17.52
N GLY A 12 34.37 22.72 -16.22
CA GLY A 12 34.34 21.65 -15.23
C GLY A 12 35.42 21.78 -14.16
N ARG A 13 35.78 20.65 -13.53
CA ARG A 13 36.77 20.59 -12.44
C ARG A 13 38.11 20.10 -12.99
N LEU A 14 39.19 20.82 -12.67
CA LEU A 14 40.57 20.37 -12.89
C LEU A 14 41.33 20.52 -11.57
N GLY A 15 41.69 19.40 -10.94
CA GLY A 15 42.27 19.38 -9.59
C GLY A 15 41.34 20.05 -8.56
N ASP A 16 41.86 21.05 -7.86
CA ASP A 16 41.14 21.84 -6.85
C ASP A 16 40.52 23.12 -7.41
N LEU A 17 40.39 23.24 -8.73
CA LEU A 17 39.79 24.40 -9.39
C LEU A 17 38.50 24.01 -10.11
N ILE A 18 37.48 24.85 -10.01
CA ILE A 18 36.28 24.77 -10.84
C ILE A 18 36.28 25.94 -11.82
N PHE A 19 36.16 25.61 -13.10
CA PHE A 19 36.00 26.54 -14.22
C PHE A 19 34.52 26.59 -14.59
N CYS A 20 33.85 27.70 -14.28
CA CYS A 20 32.43 27.89 -14.55
C CYS A 20 32.14 29.26 -15.18
N GLN A 21 30.97 29.38 -15.79
CA GLN A 21 30.50 30.64 -16.36
C GLN A 21 29.27 31.10 -15.56
N ARG A 22 29.26 32.35 -15.11
CA ARG A 22 28.12 32.98 -14.41
C ARG A 22 27.86 34.33 -15.07
N ASN A 23 26.63 34.60 -15.48
CA ASN A 23 26.24 35.85 -16.16
C ASN A 23 27.16 36.20 -17.34
N GLY A 24 27.51 35.22 -18.17
CA GLY A 24 28.36 35.41 -19.35
C GLY A 24 29.87 35.54 -19.07
N LYS A 25 30.30 35.74 -17.81
CA LYS A 25 31.71 35.87 -17.41
C LYS A 25 32.27 34.54 -16.91
N THR A 26 33.52 34.24 -17.27
CA THR A 26 34.24 33.03 -16.83
C THR A 26 34.88 33.29 -15.46
N TYR A 27 34.68 32.36 -14.54
CA TYR A 27 35.23 32.40 -13.19
C TYR A 27 35.99 31.12 -12.89
N VAL A 28 37.11 31.28 -12.17
CA VAL A 28 37.85 30.18 -11.56
C VAL A 28 37.73 30.33 -10.05
N LYS A 29 37.24 29.29 -9.37
CA LYS A 29 37.20 29.24 -7.90
C LYS A 29 37.93 28.01 -7.39
N ARG A 30 38.58 28.14 -6.23
CA ARG A 30 39.05 26.96 -5.48
C ARG A 30 37.83 26.12 -5.10
N TYR A 31 37.95 24.81 -5.30
CA TYR A 31 36.97 23.82 -4.93
C TYR A 31 36.90 23.76 -3.41
N SER A 32 35.97 24.49 -2.82
CA SER A 32 35.79 24.60 -1.37
C SER A 32 34.97 23.45 -0.76
N GLY A 33 34.96 22.28 -1.41
CA GLY A 33 34.10 21.17 -1.00
C GLY A 33 32.62 21.50 -1.16
N GLY A 34 32.10 21.43 -2.40
CA GLY A 34 30.65 21.41 -2.61
C GLY A 34 30.03 20.12 -2.07
N PHE A 35 28.70 20.09 -1.92
CA PHE A 35 27.90 18.90 -1.61
C PHE A 35 28.40 17.69 -2.40
N THR A 36 29.25 16.86 -1.78
CA THR A 36 29.64 15.60 -2.37
C THR A 36 28.49 14.61 -2.17
N LYS A 37 28.32 13.66 -3.09
CA LYS A 37 27.34 12.57 -2.90
C LYS A 37 27.52 11.91 -1.54
N ALA A 38 28.78 11.70 -1.11
CA ALA A 38 29.12 11.14 0.19
C ALA A 38 28.73 12.03 1.38
N ALA A 39 29.04 13.34 1.36
CA ALA A 39 28.66 14.24 2.45
C ALA A 39 27.14 14.42 2.56
N THR A 40 26.44 14.39 1.41
CA THR A 40 24.98 14.46 1.35
C THR A 40 24.35 13.17 1.87
N GLN A 41 24.81 11.99 1.41
CA GLN A 41 24.33 10.70 1.89
C GLN A 41 24.57 10.48 3.39
N ASN A 42 25.64 11.07 3.93
CA ASN A 42 25.98 10.94 5.34
C ASN A 42 25.30 11.96 6.26
N HIS A 43 24.52 12.90 5.73
CA HIS A 43 23.81 13.87 6.54
C HIS A 43 22.79 13.15 7.46
N PRO A 44 22.70 13.49 8.77
CA PRO A 44 21.82 12.80 9.72
C PRO A 44 20.38 12.66 9.25
N ASN A 45 19.79 13.76 8.73
CA ASN A 45 18.42 13.75 8.21
C ASN A 45 18.24 12.84 6.99
N ILE A 46 19.28 12.65 6.17
CA ILE A 46 19.23 11.76 5.00
C ILE A 46 19.32 10.31 5.44
N LYS A 47 20.17 10.00 6.43
CA LYS A 47 20.24 8.65 7.03
C LYS A 47 18.91 8.24 7.68
N VAL A 48 18.34 9.10 8.52
CA VAL A 48 17.03 8.83 9.16
C VAL A 48 15.94 8.62 8.09
N GLY A 49 15.93 9.43 7.02
CA GLY A 49 15.02 9.24 5.89
C GLY A 49 15.22 7.91 5.16
N GLN A 50 16.47 7.49 4.94
CA GLN A 50 16.81 6.22 4.29
C GLN A 50 16.44 5.01 5.16
N GLU A 51 16.72 5.06 6.46
CA GLU A 51 16.35 4.02 7.43
C GLU A 51 14.83 3.84 7.47
N ARG A 52 14.09 4.95 7.53
CA ARG A 52 12.62 4.93 7.52
C ARG A 52 12.06 4.37 6.21
N PHE A 53 12.63 4.77 5.09
CA PHE A 53 12.27 4.21 3.79
C PHE A 53 12.54 2.69 3.73
N ALA A 54 13.68 2.23 4.26
CA ALA A 54 14.03 0.81 4.30
C ALA A 54 13.06 0.01 5.17
N GLN A 55 12.66 0.53 6.33
CA GLN A 55 11.65 -0.08 7.20
C GLN A 55 10.31 -0.23 6.48
N VAL A 56 9.81 0.85 5.86
CA VAL A 56 8.56 0.83 5.09
C VAL A 56 8.66 -0.17 3.93
N SER A 57 9.78 -0.18 3.20
CA SER A 57 9.97 -1.10 2.07
C SER A 57 9.97 -2.57 2.51
N LYS A 58 10.65 -2.89 3.62
CA LYS A 58 10.65 -4.24 4.20
C LYS A 58 9.24 -4.66 4.60
N TYR A 59 8.52 -3.78 5.29
CA TYR A 59 7.14 -4.02 5.69
C TYR A 59 6.22 -4.24 4.48
N VAL A 60 6.23 -3.34 3.49
CA VAL A 60 5.38 -3.44 2.30
C VAL A 60 5.67 -4.71 1.51
N LYS A 61 6.94 -5.13 1.44
CA LYS A 61 7.29 -6.42 0.82
C LYS A 61 6.65 -7.59 1.55
N SER A 62 6.79 -7.63 2.87
CA SER A 62 6.18 -8.67 3.71
C SER A 62 4.66 -8.65 3.60
N LEU A 63 4.05 -7.46 3.68
CA LEU A 63 2.59 -7.28 3.60
C LEU A 63 2.07 -7.78 2.27
N LYS A 64 2.74 -7.41 1.16
CA LYS A 64 2.35 -7.89 -0.17
C LYS A 64 2.38 -9.42 -0.28
N GLN A 65 3.33 -10.09 0.38
CA GLN A 65 3.38 -11.56 0.41
C GLN A 65 2.21 -12.13 1.21
N GLN A 66 1.94 -11.58 2.39
CA GLN A 66 0.82 -11.99 3.26
C GLN A 66 -0.56 -11.67 2.65
N LEU A 67 -0.66 -10.66 1.80
CA LEU A 67 -1.87 -10.30 1.07
C LEU A 67 -2.16 -11.20 -0.13
N GLN A 68 -1.19 -12.02 -0.57
CA GLN A 68 -1.36 -12.84 -1.76
C GLN A 68 -2.62 -13.73 -1.68
N PRO A 69 -2.94 -14.43 -0.58
CA PRO A 69 -4.16 -15.24 -0.50
C PRO A 69 -5.46 -14.44 -0.63
N TYR A 70 -5.45 -13.15 -0.24
CA TYR A 70 -6.62 -12.27 -0.27
C TYR A 70 -6.80 -11.56 -1.62
N MET A 71 -5.71 -11.42 -2.39
CA MET A 71 -5.70 -10.68 -3.65
C MET A 71 -4.95 -11.43 -4.77
N TRP A 72 -4.99 -12.75 -4.75
CA TRP A 72 -4.28 -13.59 -5.72
C TRP A 72 -4.74 -13.34 -7.16
N ARG A 73 -5.99 -12.85 -7.34
CA ARG A 73 -6.57 -12.44 -8.62
C ARG A 73 -6.04 -11.10 -9.15
N GLN A 74 -5.35 -10.31 -8.32
CA GLN A 74 -4.81 -8.99 -8.70
C GLN A 74 -3.48 -9.12 -9.46
N LYS A 75 -3.52 -8.85 -10.77
CA LYS A 75 -2.31 -8.67 -11.60
C LYS A 75 -2.02 -7.18 -11.80
N ASP A 76 -1.58 -6.49 -10.74
CA ASP A 76 -1.21 -5.07 -10.80
C ASP A 76 0.26 -4.85 -10.43
N GLY A 77 1.09 -4.52 -11.42
CA GLY A 77 2.50 -4.18 -11.22
C GLY A 77 2.71 -2.91 -10.38
N THR A 78 1.70 -2.05 -10.28
CA THR A 78 1.75 -0.79 -9.52
C THR A 78 1.36 -0.96 -8.05
N PHE A 79 0.80 -2.12 -7.66
CA PHE A 79 0.27 -2.32 -6.31
C PHE A 79 1.32 -2.14 -5.21
N HIS A 80 2.55 -2.62 -5.45
CA HIS A 80 3.66 -2.38 -4.52
C HIS A 80 3.94 -0.89 -4.32
N ASN A 81 3.94 -0.11 -5.41
CA ASN A 81 4.16 1.34 -5.35
C ASN A 81 2.99 2.07 -4.66
N GLN A 82 1.76 1.58 -4.81
CA GLN A 82 0.60 2.12 -4.10
C GLN A 82 0.73 1.91 -2.58
N LEU A 83 1.09 0.69 -2.14
CA LEU A 83 1.36 0.39 -0.74
C LEU A 83 2.52 1.25 -0.21
N MET A 84 3.63 1.33 -0.95
CA MET A 84 4.76 2.19 -0.59
C MET A 84 4.32 3.64 -0.37
N ALA A 85 3.51 4.21 -1.28
CA ALA A 85 3.02 5.57 -1.14
C ALA A 85 2.13 5.76 0.10
N ILE A 86 1.26 4.80 0.41
CA ILE A 86 0.37 4.83 1.59
C ILE A 86 1.20 4.82 2.88
N PHE A 87 2.10 3.85 3.05
CA PHE A 87 2.85 3.68 4.29
C PHE A 87 3.98 4.72 4.45
N LEU A 88 4.55 5.24 3.37
CA LEU A 88 5.46 6.39 3.44
C LEU A 88 4.71 7.66 3.86
N GLN A 89 3.48 7.85 3.39
CA GLN A 89 2.66 8.98 3.83
C GLN A 89 2.28 8.86 5.31
N LEU A 90 1.91 7.67 5.76
CA LEU A 90 1.67 7.40 7.19
C LEU A 90 2.90 7.74 8.02
N ALA A 91 4.07 7.20 7.65
CA ALA A 91 5.33 7.49 8.32
C ALA A 91 5.65 8.99 8.32
N LYS A 92 5.43 9.68 7.21
CA LYS A 92 5.71 11.13 7.10
C LYS A 92 4.82 11.95 8.04
N ASN A 93 3.56 11.56 8.23
CA ASN A 93 2.62 12.29 9.06
C ASN A 93 2.91 12.13 10.56
N GLU A 94 3.53 11.02 10.96
CA GLU A 94 3.78 10.67 12.36
C GLU A 94 5.29 10.74 12.66
N THR A 95 5.83 11.94 12.88
CA THR A 95 7.28 12.11 13.04
C THR A 95 7.86 11.64 14.38
N GLU A 96 7.01 11.51 15.40
CA GLU A 96 7.42 11.15 16.76
C GLU A 96 7.47 9.64 17.00
N LYS A 97 6.74 8.87 16.19
CA LYS A 97 6.68 7.41 16.30
C LYS A 97 7.64 6.72 15.34
N THR A 98 8.28 5.66 15.83
CA THR A 98 8.99 4.68 15.01
C THR A 98 8.00 3.98 14.08
N PHE A 99 8.48 3.48 12.93
CA PHE A 99 7.59 2.80 12.00
C PHE A 99 6.99 1.50 12.58
N ASN A 100 7.69 0.85 13.52
CA ASN A 100 7.18 -0.34 14.19
C ASN A 100 5.97 -0.02 15.09
N GLU A 101 6.02 1.09 15.83
CA GLU A 101 4.88 1.56 16.64
C GLU A 101 3.68 1.92 15.73
N LEU A 102 3.92 2.56 14.58
CA LEU A 102 2.85 2.85 13.61
C LEU A 102 2.12 1.59 13.13
N VAL A 103 2.87 0.52 12.90
CA VAL A 103 2.35 -0.75 12.40
C VAL A 103 1.56 -1.51 13.47
N GLN A 104 1.84 -1.30 14.75
CA GLN A 104 1.07 -1.90 15.85
C GLN A 104 -0.29 -1.23 16.07
N GLU A 105 -0.41 0.05 15.72
CA GLU A 105 -1.61 0.86 15.96
C GLU A 105 -2.40 1.17 14.68
N LEU A 106 -2.37 0.28 13.68
CA LEU A 106 -2.96 0.56 12.35
C LEU A 106 -4.46 0.89 12.41
N ASP A 107 -5.18 0.37 13.40
CA ASP A 107 -6.60 0.63 13.65
C ASP A 107 -6.91 2.05 14.08
N SER A 108 -5.95 2.71 14.72
CA SER A 108 -6.05 4.10 15.16
C SER A 108 -6.05 5.09 13.98
N TYR A 109 -5.63 4.64 12.79
CA TYR A 109 -5.52 5.49 11.61
C TYR A 109 -6.74 5.35 10.68
N SER A 110 -7.68 6.28 10.83
CA SER A 110 -8.89 6.39 9.99
C SER A 110 -8.63 6.53 8.49
N ASN A 111 -7.41 6.88 8.09
CA ASN A 111 -7.01 6.94 6.68
C ASN A 111 -6.68 5.56 6.08
N LEU A 112 -6.62 4.51 6.88
CA LEU A 112 -6.41 3.12 6.45
C LEU A 112 -7.67 2.27 6.62
N THR A 113 -8.42 2.48 7.70
CA THR A 113 -9.63 1.71 7.98
C THR A 113 -10.74 2.07 6.99
N ASN A 114 -11.43 1.06 6.46
CA ASN A 114 -12.43 1.17 5.39
C ASN A 114 -11.92 1.98 4.19
N LYS A 115 -10.65 1.81 3.81
CA LYS A 115 -10.10 2.31 2.55
C LYS A 115 -9.39 1.20 1.80
N SER A 116 -9.61 1.15 0.49
CA SER A 116 -8.97 0.16 -0.37
C SER A 116 -7.47 0.42 -0.44
N LEU A 117 -6.67 -0.59 -0.13
CA LEU A 117 -5.23 -0.59 -0.38
C LEU A 117 -4.90 -0.57 -1.89
N ASN A 118 -5.82 -1.08 -2.72
CA ASN A 118 -5.78 -0.96 -4.17
C ASN A 118 -6.53 0.31 -4.61
N LYS A 119 -5.79 1.39 -4.88
CA LYS A 119 -6.35 2.69 -5.29
C LYS A 119 -7.12 2.64 -6.61
N ASN A 120 -6.84 1.64 -7.44
CA ASN A 120 -7.51 1.45 -8.73
C ASN A 120 -8.81 0.66 -8.59
N SER A 121 -9.12 0.13 -7.41
CA SER A 121 -10.35 -0.61 -7.17
C SER A 121 -11.59 0.27 -7.35
N LYS A 122 -12.63 -0.29 -7.97
CA LYS A 122 -13.95 0.35 -8.07
C LYS A 122 -14.92 -0.14 -6.99
N ILE A 123 -14.48 -1.05 -6.11
CA ILE A 123 -15.28 -1.50 -4.97
C ILE A 123 -15.06 -0.51 -3.81
N ALA A 124 -16.12 0.12 -3.33
CA ALA A 124 -16.07 1.08 -2.24
C ALA A 124 -16.27 0.38 -0.87
N PRO A 125 -15.28 0.37 0.02
CA PRO A 125 -15.38 -0.30 1.33
C PRO A 125 -16.18 0.49 2.39
N SER A 126 -16.78 1.64 2.06
CA SER A 126 -17.39 2.56 3.05
C SER A 126 -18.53 1.96 3.85
N GLY A 127 -19.19 0.92 3.34
CA GLY A 127 -20.26 0.19 4.03
C GLY A 127 -19.81 -1.02 4.85
N LEU A 128 -18.52 -1.39 4.79
CA LEU A 128 -18.01 -2.59 5.47
C LEU A 128 -17.86 -2.35 6.97
N PHE A 129 -18.34 -3.30 7.77
CA PHE A 129 -18.00 -3.36 9.19
C PHE A 129 -18.04 -4.79 9.70
N TYR A 130 -17.15 -5.09 10.63
CA TYR A 130 -17.12 -6.35 11.36
C TYR A 130 -17.91 -6.21 12.66
N ASP A 131 -18.84 -7.13 12.90
CA ASP A 131 -19.61 -7.23 14.14
C ASP A 131 -18.97 -8.26 15.06
N VAL A 132 -18.47 -7.78 16.19
CA VAL A 132 -17.76 -8.58 17.20
C VAL A 132 -18.70 -9.56 17.91
N LYS A 133 -19.98 -9.23 18.08
CA LYS A 133 -20.92 -10.10 18.83
C LYS A 133 -21.37 -11.29 18.00
N THR A 134 -21.62 -11.07 16.72
CA THR A 134 -22.10 -12.11 15.80
C THR A 134 -20.97 -12.81 15.06
N ASN A 135 -19.74 -12.28 15.12
CA ASN A 135 -18.59 -12.72 14.33
C ASN A 135 -18.88 -12.72 12.82
N GLN A 136 -19.54 -11.66 12.35
CA GLN A 136 -19.95 -11.51 10.95
C GLN A 136 -19.40 -10.24 10.34
N LEU A 137 -19.13 -10.28 9.02
CA LEU A 137 -18.87 -9.10 8.21
C LEU A 137 -20.17 -8.66 7.54
N ASN A 138 -20.56 -7.42 7.77
CA ASN A 138 -21.63 -6.78 7.01
C ASN A 138 -21.03 -6.12 5.76
N LEU A 139 -21.50 -6.54 4.59
CA LEU A 139 -21.11 -6.02 3.27
C LEU A 139 -21.89 -4.76 2.87
N GLY A 140 -22.90 -4.38 3.64
CA GLY A 140 -23.83 -3.30 3.36
C GLY A 140 -24.43 -3.41 1.97
N ILE A 141 -24.39 -2.30 1.23
CA ILE A 141 -24.94 -2.20 -0.13
C ILE A 141 -23.96 -2.65 -1.23
N ILE A 142 -22.74 -3.12 -0.89
CA ILE A 142 -21.71 -3.46 -1.89
C ILE A 142 -22.22 -4.51 -2.90
N PRO A 143 -22.86 -5.63 -2.49
CA PRO A 143 -23.39 -6.60 -3.45
C PRO A 143 -24.42 -5.99 -4.39
N TYR A 144 -25.26 -5.07 -3.90
CA TYR A 144 -26.23 -4.34 -4.73
C TYR A 144 -25.55 -3.38 -5.71
N GLU A 145 -24.55 -2.61 -5.28
CA GLU A 145 -23.82 -1.71 -6.19
C GLU A 145 -23.11 -2.46 -7.31
N LEU A 146 -22.57 -3.64 -6.99
CA LEU A 146 -21.91 -4.50 -7.96
C LEU A 146 -22.90 -5.21 -8.89
N SER A 147 -24.09 -5.60 -8.41
CA SER A 147 -25.10 -6.30 -9.22
C SER A 147 -25.59 -5.49 -10.42
N VAL A 148 -25.59 -4.15 -10.32
CA VAL A 148 -25.96 -3.26 -11.43
C VAL A 148 -25.06 -3.48 -12.64
N LYS A 149 -23.78 -3.77 -12.43
CA LYS A 149 -22.76 -3.84 -13.47
C LYS A 149 -22.29 -5.27 -13.78
N TYR A 150 -22.37 -6.17 -12.81
CA TYR A 150 -21.75 -7.49 -12.83
C TYR A 150 -22.81 -8.59 -12.65
N LYS A 151 -23.91 -8.52 -13.42
CA LYS A 151 -24.97 -9.54 -13.41
C LYS A 151 -24.43 -10.92 -13.82
N GLY A 152 -24.93 -11.96 -13.18
CA GLY A 152 -24.51 -13.35 -13.39
C GLY A 152 -23.13 -13.68 -12.82
N LEU A 153 -22.52 -12.76 -12.07
CA LEU A 153 -21.22 -12.94 -11.43
C LEU A 153 -21.36 -13.11 -9.91
N PHE A 154 -20.25 -13.44 -9.27
CA PHE A 154 -20.16 -13.59 -7.81
C PHE A 154 -19.20 -12.56 -7.23
N LEU A 155 -19.39 -12.22 -5.97
CA LEU A 155 -18.43 -11.53 -5.14
C LEU A 155 -17.76 -12.56 -4.24
N GLU A 156 -16.47 -12.82 -4.49
CA GLU A 156 -15.58 -13.53 -3.58
C GLU A 156 -15.24 -12.62 -2.40
N VAL A 157 -15.50 -13.11 -1.19
CA VAL A 157 -15.24 -12.42 0.07
C VAL A 157 -14.25 -13.25 0.88
N ALA A 158 -13.02 -12.75 1.00
CA ALA A 158 -11.95 -13.33 1.78
C ALA A 158 -11.83 -12.56 3.11
N THR A 159 -12.23 -13.18 4.21
CA THR A 159 -12.15 -12.59 5.55
C THR A 159 -11.02 -13.20 6.35
N GLY A 160 -10.38 -12.41 7.21
CA GLY A 160 -9.36 -12.90 8.11
C GLY A 160 -8.79 -11.81 8.99
N TRP A 161 -7.65 -12.11 9.61
CA TRP A 161 -7.12 -11.33 10.71
C TRP A 161 -5.69 -10.88 10.43
N TYR A 162 -5.46 -9.59 10.59
CA TYR A 162 -4.13 -8.98 10.56
C TYR A 162 -3.57 -8.87 11.97
N GLY A 163 -2.34 -9.31 12.18
CA GLY A 163 -1.63 -9.19 13.45
C GLY A 163 -0.19 -8.76 13.26
N VAL A 164 0.39 -8.22 14.34
CA VAL A 164 1.81 -7.87 14.44
C VAL A 164 2.36 -8.45 15.72
N THR A 165 3.42 -9.25 15.62
CA THR A 165 4.10 -9.88 16.75
C THR A 165 5.59 -9.66 16.59
N ASP A 166 6.24 -9.05 17.59
CA ASP A 166 7.69 -8.72 17.56
C ASP A 166 8.15 -7.95 16.30
N GLY A 167 7.25 -7.13 15.74
CA GLY A 167 7.49 -6.36 14.52
C GLY A 167 7.37 -7.17 13.22
N GLU A 168 7.02 -8.45 13.31
CA GLU A 168 6.65 -9.28 12.18
C GLU A 168 5.14 -9.27 11.97
N ILE A 169 4.73 -9.11 10.72
CA ILE A 169 3.31 -9.11 10.38
C ILE A 169 2.85 -10.53 10.06
N SER A 170 1.57 -10.79 10.32
CA SER A 170 0.89 -11.99 9.87
C SER A 170 -0.51 -11.64 9.39
N LEU A 171 -0.95 -12.33 8.33
CA LEU A 171 -2.37 -12.47 8.03
C LEU A 171 -2.75 -13.94 8.19
N THR A 172 -3.90 -14.21 8.79
CA THR A 172 -4.42 -15.58 8.85
C THR A 172 -4.78 -16.10 7.46
N GLU A 173 -4.90 -17.41 7.32
CA GLU A 173 -5.53 -17.98 6.13
C GLU A 173 -6.95 -17.42 5.99
N PRO A 174 -7.37 -16.99 4.78
CA PRO A 174 -8.68 -16.39 4.59
C PRO A 174 -9.79 -17.43 4.64
N ASN A 175 -10.88 -17.09 5.34
CA ASN A 175 -12.18 -17.73 5.13
C ASN A 175 -12.81 -17.13 3.87
N ILE A 176 -13.03 -17.97 2.85
CA ILE A 176 -13.51 -17.53 1.53
C ILE A 176 -14.96 -17.96 1.34
N GLN A 177 -15.82 -16.99 1.07
CA GLN A 177 -17.24 -17.18 0.74
C GLN A 177 -17.57 -16.49 -0.58
N TYR A 178 -18.60 -16.98 -1.27
CA TYR A 178 -19.05 -16.43 -2.54
C TYR A 178 -20.49 -15.93 -2.44
N VAL A 179 -20.69 -14.67 -2.82
CA VAL A 179 -22.00 -14.01 -2.83
C VAL A 179 -22.45 -13.84 -4.27
N LYS A 180 -23.53 -14.52 -4.66
CA LYS A 180 -24.11 -14.34 -5.99
C LYS A 180 -24.66 -12.92 -6.14
N LEU A 181 -24.25 -12.19 -7.17
CA LEU A 181 -24.64 -10.80 -7.36
C LEU A 181 -26.04 -10.62 -7.97
N ASP A 182 -26.71 -11.70 -8.39
CA ASP A 182 -28.05 -11.60 -8.96
C ASP A 182 -29.10 -11.19 -7.91
N ASP A 183 -30.11 -10.44 -8.36
CA ASP A 183 -31.31 -10.06 -7.60
C ASP A 183 -31.08 -9.40 -6.23
N GLN A 184 -29.92 -8.76 -6.04
CA GLN A 184 -29.61 -8.02 -4.82
C GLN A 184 -30.57 -6.83 -4.65
N THR A 185 -31.04 -6.60 -3.42
CA THR A 185 -31.96 -5.51 -3.09
C THR A 185 -31.27 -4.46 -2.23
N LYS A 186 -31.52 -3.18 -2.50
CA LYS A 186 -30.85 -2.05 -1.85
C LYS A 186 -31.07 -1.96 -0.33
N ASN A 187 -32.13 -2.57 0.19
CA ASN A 187 -32.56 -2.43 1.58
C ASN A 187 -32.23 -3.64 2.46
N LYS A 188 -31.40 -4.58 1.95
CA LYS A 188 -31.02 -5.76 2.69
C LYS A 188 -29.52 -5.75 2.91
N ASP A 189 -29.11 -5.65 4.17
CA ASP A 189 -27.73 -5.89 4.54
C ASP A 189 -27.38 -7.34 4.22
N PHE A 190 -26.23 -7.51 3.57
CA PHE A 190 -25.68 -8.82 3.29
C PHE A 190 -24.58 -9.12 4.31
N VAL A 191 -24.72 -10.22 5.03
CA VAL A 191 -23.75 -10.67 6.03
C VAL A 191 -23.07 -11.95 5.58
N VAL A 192 -21.80 -12.09 5.92
CA VAL A 192 -21.02 -13.32 5.73
C VAL A 192 -20.27 -13.65 7.01
N ASP A 193 -19.97 -14.93 7.21
CA ASP A 193 -19.23 -15.35 8.40
C ASP A 193 -17.78 -14.82 8.36
N PHE A 194 -17.27 -14.37 9.49
CA PHE A 194 -15.86 -13.99 9.58
C PHE A 194 -14.98 -15.20 9.87
N ALA A 195 -13.70 -15.12 9.50
CA ALA A 195 -12.74 -16.14 9.89
C ALA A 195 -12.71 -16.28 11.43
N PRO A 196 -12.57 -17.51 11.98
CA PRO A 196 -12.48 -17.69 13.42
C PRO A 196 -11.30 -16.89 13.99
N ALA A 197 -11.53 -16.22 15.12
CA ALA A 197 -10.48 -15.53 15.85
C ALA A 197 -9.68 -16.55 16.68
N ASP A 198 -8.36 -16.38 16.74
CA ASP A 198 -7.54 -17.06 17.75
C ASP A 198 -7.54 -16.18 19.01
N ASP A 199 -7.80 -16.77 20.18
CA ASP A 199 -8.02 -16.06 21.46
C ASP A 199 -6.87 -15.17 21.94
N ASN A 200 -5.69 -15.24 21.34
CA ASN A 200 -4.44 -14.77 21.97
C ASN A 200 -3.77 -13.56 21.32
N ASN A 201 -4.36 -12.88 20.35
CA ASN A 201 -3.75 -11.66 19.80
C ASN A 201 -4.78 -10.59 19.48
N ILE A 202 -4.45 -9.33 19.82
CA ILE A 202 -5.16 -8.15 19.31
C ILE A 202 -4.96 -8.15 17.79
N ARG A 203 -5.98 -8.60 17.04
CA ARG A 203 -5.93 -8.68 15.58
C ARG A 203 -6.95 -7.74 14.97
N LEU A 204 -6.58 -7.14 13.85
CA LEU A 204 -7.43 -6.25 13.08
C LEU A 204 -8.21 -7.04 12.03
N PRO A 205 -9.50 -6.76 11.80
CA PRO A 205 -10.26 -7.47 10.79
C PRO A 205 -9.76 -7.02 9.42
N PHE A 206 -9.46 -7.99 8.57
CA PHE A 206 -8.94 -7.78 7.24
C PHE A 206 -9.84 -8.46 6.21
N VAL A 207 -10.13 -7.75 5.12
CA VAL A 207 -11.03 -8.24 4.07
C VAL A 207 -10.41 -8.02 2.71
N GLY A 208 -10.45 -9.06 1.88
CA GLY A 208 -10.27 -9.02 0.43
C GLY A 208 -11.60 -9.24 -0.27
N LEU A 209 -11.89 -8.44 -1.30
CA LEU A 209 -13.07 -8.57 -2.14
C LEU A 209 -12.67 -8.70 -3.61
N ALA A 210 -13.28 -9.62 -4.34
CA ALA A 210 -13.09 -9.74 -5.78
C ALA A 210 -14.39 -10.11 -6.51
N VAL A 211 -14.66 -9.48 -7.65
CA VAL A 211 -15.75 -9.93 -8.54
C VAL A 211 -15.23 -11.05 -9.44
N VAL A 212 -15.92 -12.19 -9.43
CA VAL A 212 -15.49 -13.45 -10.07
C VAL A 212 -16.61 -14.07 -10.92
N TYR A 213 -16.26 -14.89 -11.92
CA TYR A 213 -17.22 -15.53 -12.82
C TYR A 213 -17.94 -16.74 -12.21
N THR A 214 -17.26 -17.45 -11.32
CA THR A 214 -17.70 -18.71 -10.73
C THR A 214 -17.48 -18.68 -9.22
N ASP A 215 -18.19 -19.53 -8.50
CA ASP A 215 -18.07 -19.75 -7.06
C ASP A 215 -16.98 -20.76 -6.69
N ASP A 216 -16.00 -20.97 -7.58
CA ASP A 216 -14.91 -21.93 -7.39
C ASP A 216 -13.53 -21.27 -7.29
N LYS A 217 -12.66 -21.87 -6.47
CA LYS A 217 -11.26 -21.46 -6.33
C LYS A 217 -10.45 -21.73 -7.61
N GLY A 218 -10.94 -22.61 -8.49
CA GLY A 218 -10.22 -23.13 -9.66
C GLY A 218 -10.31 -22.28 -10.93
N SER A 219 -11.23 -21.32 -11.01
CA SER A 219 -11.34 -20.45 -12.18
C SER A 219 -10.19 -19.44 -12.26
N GLU A 220 -9.19 -19.76 -13.08
CA GLU A 220 -8.00 -18.95 -13.38
C GLU A 220 -8.29 -17.77 -14.35
N SER A 221 -9.42 -17.08 -14.20
CA SER A 221 -9.64 -15.87 -15.00
C SER A 221 -8.92 -14.68 -14.35
N PRO A 222 -7.89 -14.06 -14.98
CA PRO A 222 -7.33 -12.82 -14.48
C PRO A 222 -8.39 -11.73 -14.59
N HIS A 223 -8.82 -11.19 -13.44
CA HIS A 223 -9.83 -10.15 -13.41
C HIS A 223 -9.19 -8.76 -13.53
N PRO A 224 -9.88 -7.78 -14.15
CA PRO A 224 -9.38 -6.42 -14.24
C PRO A 224 -9.06 -5.88 -12.85
N VAL A 225 -7.93 -5.18 -12.69
CA VAL A 225 -7.45 -4.61 -11.41
C VAL A 225 -8.52 -3.81 -10.66
N HIS A 226 -9.50 -3.27 -11.39
CA HIS A 226 -10.63 -2.50 -10.86
C HIS A 226 -11.66 -3.32 -10.07
N THR A 227 -11.64 -4.65 -10.14
CA THR A 227 -12.64 -5.52 -9.49
C THR A 227 -12.09 -6.24 -8.26
N VAL A 228 -10.92 -5.85 -7.76
CA VAL A 228 -10.29 -6.43 -6.57
C VAL A 228 -10.00 -5.32 -5.56
N MET A 229 -10.21 -5.59 -4.28
CA MET A 229 -9.97 -4.68 -3.17
C MET A 229 -9.42 -5.47 -1.99
N ALA A 230 -8.59 -4.84 -1.16
CA ALA A 230 -8.38 -5.28 0.20
C ALA A 230 -8.31 -4.09 1.14
N CYS A 231 -8.79 -4.25 2.36
CA CYS A 231 -8.80 -3.19 3.37
C CYS A 231 -8.83 -3.75 4.79
N PHE A 232 -8.41 -2.90 5.74
CA PHE A 232 -8.71 -3.06 7.15
C PHE A 232 -10.15 -2.61 7.41
N VAL A 233 -10.89 -3.35 8.22
CA VAL A 233 -12.32 -3.09 8.45
C VAL A 233 -12.56 -2.56 9.85
N VAL A 234 -13.50 -1.62 9.98
CA VAL A 234 -13.92 -1.10 11.29
C VAL A 234 -14.63 -2.19 12.10
N MET A 235 -14.25 -2.35 13.37
CA MET A 235 -14.99 -3.16 14.33
C MET A 235 -16.17 -2.36 14.91
N ARG A 236 -17.33 -3.00 15.06
CA ARG A 236 -18.50 -2.44 15.75
C ARG A 236 -19.08 -3.46 16.72
N ASN A 237 -19.56 -2.95 17.85
CA ASN A 237 -20.32 -3.71 18.84
C ASN A 237 -21.82 -3.42 18.66
N VAL A 238 -22.37 -3.73 17.48
CA VAL A 238 -23.80 -3.53 17.21
C VAL A 238 -24.63 -4.54 17.99
#